data_AF-A0A7S1QPT1-F1
#
_entry.id   AF-A0A7S1QPT1-F1
#
_cell.length_a   1.000
_cell.length_b   1.000
_cell.length_c   1.000
_cell.angle_alpha   90.00
_cell.angle_beta   90.00
_cell.angle_gamma   90.00
#
_symmetry.space_group_name_H-M   'P 1'
#
loop_
_entity.id
_entity.type
_entity.pdbx_description
1 polymer ?
#
loop_
_entity_poly.entity_id
_entity_poly.type
_entity_poly.pdbx_seq_one_letter_code
_entity_poly.pdbx_strand_id
1 'polypeptide(L)'
;PESQPVDPPASPRMRSGLPPDRPLWPWLRLLPLLEGTAALNLLQWNPHWECFEWNNHNCKEEFVRQLSHELVHGDIDFANIIEMSDEHDGLPARWKALDHQCGIDRTTLIYNSDRWNVPVAAASGSKGCMAAKDRPFIVQQFSEAPAWGGKRKVIIVGAHYPHTRDRLVLTSALKSVAAF
;
A
#
# COMPACT_ATOMS: atom_id res chain seq x y z
N PRO A 1 -46.05 -63.72 21.92
CA PRO A 1 -46.84 -62.65 22.58
C PRO A 1 -46.23 -61.31 22.22
N GLU A 2 -46.64 -60.83 21.05
CA GLU A 2 -46.04 -59.72 20.32
C GLU A 2 -47.11 -58.62 20.28
N SER A 3 -46.89 -57.58 21.09
CA SER A 3 -47.84 -56.49 21.31
C SER A 3 -47.72 -55.45 20.19
N GLN A 4 -48.73 -55.39 19.32
CA GLN A 4 -48.83 -54.37 18.28
C GLN A 4 -49.08 -52.98 18.89
N PRO A 5 -48.41 -51.92 18.41
CA PRO A 5 -48.71 -50.54 18.82
C PRO A 5 -49.96 -50.03 18.10
N VAL A 6 -50.84 -49.39 18.88
CA VAL A 6 -52.10 -48.76 18.44
C VAL A 6 -51.81 -47.32 17.99
N ASP A 7 -52.25 -46.95 16.79
CA ASP A 7 -52.11 -45.61 16.23
C ASP A 7 -52.96 -44.56 16.99
N PRO A 8 -52.42 -43.36 17.28
CA PRO A 8 -53.20 -42.26 17.81
C PRO A 8 -53.94 -41.46 16.72
N PRO A 9 -55.11 -40.86 17.04
CA PRO A 9 -55.99 -40.20 16.09
C PRO A 9 -55.49 -38.84 15.60
N ALA A 10 -55.87 -38.50 14.36
CA ALA A 10 -55.53 -37.27 13.67
C ALA A 10 -56.13 -36.01 14.34
N SER A 11 -55.29 -35.00 14.54
CA SER A 11 -55.68 -33.70 15.10
C SER A 11 -56.26 -32.72 14.06
N PRO A 12 -57.17 -31.81 14.47
CA PRO A 12 -57.93 -30.97 13.56
C PRO A 12 -57.11 -29.77 13.02
N ARG A 13 -57.38 -29.40 11.77
CA ARG A 13 -56.86 -28.20 11.11
C ARG A 13 -57.36 -26.93 11.82
N MET A 14 -56.45 -26.18 12.44
CA MET A 14 -56.67 -24.77 12.77
C MET A 14 -56.39 -23.90 11.53
N ARG A 15 -57.42 -23.22 11.03
CA ARG A 15 -57.29 -22.01 10.22
C ARG A 15 -57.35 -20.82 11.17
N SER A 16 -56.27 -20.06 11.28
CA SER A 16 -56.29 -18.72 11.87
C SER A 16 -55.63 -17.77 10.88
N GLY A 17 -56.43 -16.86 10.33
CA GLY A 17 -55.99 -15.81 9.43
C GLY A 17 -54.95 -14.90 10.08
N LEU A 18 -53.90 -14.59 9.33
CA LEU A 18 -53.01 -13.48 9.64
C LEU A 18 -53.69 -12.18 9.20
N PRO A 19 -53.71 -11.14 10.05
CA PRO A 19 -54.18 -9.81 9.66
C PRO A 19 -53.21 -9.17 8.65
N PRO A 20 -53.72 -8.31 7.75
CA PRO A 20 -52.88 -7.56 6.82
C PRO A 20 -52.23 -6.36 7.55
N ASP A 21 -51.14 -5.91 6.94
CA ASP A 21 -50.53 -4.58 7.10
C ASP A 21 -49.81 -4.26 8.41
N ARG A 22 -48.49 -4.47 8.37
CA ARG A 22 -47.55 -3.45 8.86
C ARG A 22 -46.52 -3.17 7.78
N PRO A 23 -46.34 -1.91 7.35
CA PRO A 23 -45.28 -1.57 6.44
C PRO A 23 -43.95 -1.67 7.21
N LEU A 24 -43.05 -2.51 6.70
CA LEU A 24 -41.68 -2.57 7.17
C LEU A 24 -41.01 -1.24 6.78
N TRP A 25 -40.92 -0.33 7.74
CA TRP A 25 -40.12 0.88 7.59
C TRP A 25 -38.68 0.51 7.18
N PRO A 26 -38.12 1.22 6.18
CA PRO A 26 -36.82 0.92 5.63
C PRO A 26 -35.76 1.43 6.61
N TRP A 27 -35.49 0.66 7.65
CA TRP A 27 -34.25 0.77 8.43
C TRP A 27 -33.07 0.15 7.68
N LEU A 28 -33.06 0.27 6.35
CA LEU A 28 -31.89 0.04 5.53
C LEU A 28 -30.93 1.20 5.77
N ARG A 29 -30.21 1.05 6.89
CA ARG A 29 -28.77 1.28 7.00
C ARG A 29 -28.28 2.58 6.38
N LEU A 30 -28.61 3.69 7.01
CA LEU A 30 -27.63 4.76 7.19
C LEU A 30 -26.59 4.27 8.21
N LEU A 31 -25.77 3.31 7.81
CA LEU A 31 -24.42 3.28 8.32
C LEU A 31 -23.76 4.48 7.65
N PRO A 32 -23.33 5.52 8.39
CA PRO A 32 -22.36 6.42 7.81
C PRO A 32 -21.22 5.50 7.38
N LEU A 33 -20.94 5.48 6.08
CA LEU A 33 -19.62 5.09 5.62
C LEU A 33 -18.69 5.86 6.54
N LEU A 34 -18.05 5.15 7.46
CA LEU A 34 -16.76 5.58 7.96
C LEU A 34 -15.92 5.63 6.68
N GLU A 35 -16.00 6.76 5.98
CA GLU A 35 -14.92 7.30 5.19
C GLU A 35 -13.82 7.53 6.22
N GLY A 36 -13.22 6.40 6.64
CA GLY A 36 -12.02 6.38 7.42
C GLY A 36 -11.09 7.25 6.61
N THR A 37 -10.64 8.34 7.22
CA THR A 37 -9.57 9.16 6.69
C THR A 37 -8.50 8.19 6.24
N ALA A 38 -8.37 8.02 4.92
CA ALA A 38 -7.64 6.91 4.37
C ALA A 38 -6.15 7.19 4.63
N ALA A 39 -5.67 6.72 5.78
CA ALA A 39 -4.32 6.91 6.24
C ALA A 39 -3.36 6.26 5.26
N LEU A 40 -2.15 6.82 5.18
CA LEU A 40 -1.05 6.24 4.45
C LEU A 40 -0.05 5.70 5.47
N ASN A 41 0.34 4.45 5.31
CA ASN A 41 1.43 3.84 6.05
C ASN A 41 2.71 3.99 5.24
N LEU A 42 3.65 4.78 5.77
CA LEU A 42 4.90 5.12 5.09
C LEU A 42 6.08 4.59 5.90
N LEU A 43 7.03 3.93 5.23
CA LEU A 43 8.29 3.49 5.82
C LEU A 43 9.45 4.29 5.22
N GLN A 44 10.42 4.67 6.05
CA GLN A 44 11.71 5.16 5.58
C GLN A 44 12.83 4.47 6.32
N TRP A 45 13.79 3.91 5.58
CA TRP A 45 14.92 3.19 6.17
C TRP A 45 16.18 3.43 5.34
N ASN A 46 17.27 3.80 6.02
CA ASN A 46 18.61 3.74 5.47
C ASN A 46 19.41 2.59 6.14
N PRO A 47 19.46 1.40 5.54
CA PRO A 47 20.38 0.31 5.94
C PRO A 47 21.87 0.66 5.81
N HIS A 48 22.19 1.73 5.07
CA HIS A 48 23.53 2.11 4.65
C HIS A 48 24.18 1.07 3.71
N TRP A 49 25.10 1.53 2.86
CA TRP A 49 25.62 0.70 1.76
C TRP A 49 26.50 -0.47 2.24
N GLU A 50 27.19 -0.38 3.39
CA GLU A 50 28.05 -1.47 3.91
C GLU A 50 27.24 -2.73 4.17
N CYS A 51 25.94 -2.59 4.45
CA CYS A 51 25.03 -3.71 4.64
C CYS A 51 25.01 -4.64 3.42
N PHE A 52 25.17 -4.08 2.22
CA PHE A 52 25.06 -4.80 0.97
C PHE A 52 26.42 -5.07 0.30
N GLU A 53 27.39 -4.18 0.43
CA GLU A 53 28.72 -4.41 -0.15
C GLU A 53 29.53 -5.46 0.61
N TRP A 54 29.48 -5.44 1.94
CA TRP A 54 30.31 -6.32 2.76
C TRP A 54 29.53 -7.48 3.36
N ASN A 55 28.19 -7.39 3.31
CA ASN A 55 27.26 -8.29 3.95
C ASN A 55 27.70 -8.70 5.37
N ASN A 56 28.13 -7.72 6.16
CA ASN A 56 28.69 -7.97 7.48
C ASN A 56 27.61 -8.57 8.39
N HIS A 57 27.88 -9.74 8.98
CA HIS A 57 26.94 -10.45 9.86
C HIS A 57 25.55 -10.72 9.25
N ASN A 58 25.47 -11.05 7.94
CA ASN A 58 24.21 -11.28 7.22
C ASN A 58 23.27 -10.07 7.23
N CYS A 59 23.84 -8.86 7.26
CA CYS A 59 23.06 -7.62 7.30
C CYS A 59 22.06 -7.55 6.15
N LYS A 60 22.50 -7.91 4.93
CA LYS A 60 21.65 -7.89 3.74
C LYS A 60 20.45 -8.82 3.90
N GLU A 61 20.67 -10.08 4.24
CA GLU A 61 19.59 -11.06 4.37
C GLU A 61 18.61 -10.68 5.49
N GLU A 62 19.13 -10.24 6.63
CA GLU A 62 18.29 -9.80 7.75
C GLU A 62 17.51 -8.52 7.41
N PHE A 63 18.12 -7.58 6.71
CA PHE A 63 17.46 -6.37 6.23
C PHE A 63 16.34 -6.71 5.25
N VAL A 64 16.59 -7.52 4.22
CA VAL A 64 15.56 -7.91 3.23
C VAL A 64 14.42 -8.67 3.91
N ARG A 65 14.73 -9.56 4.85
CA ARG A 65 13.74 -10.31 5.65
C ARG A 65 12.87 -9.37 6.49
N GLN A 66 13.48 -8.43 7.21
CA GLN A 66 12.75 -7.47 8.05
C GLN A 66 11.96 -6.48 7.20
N LEU A 67 12.53 -5.95 6.13
CA LEU A 67 11.83 -5.09 5.19
C LEU A 67 10.59 -5.80 4.64
N SER A 68 10.72 -7.06 4.20
CA SER A 68 9.58 -7.85 3.71
C SER A 68 8.50 -8.05 4.79
N HIS A 69 8.92 -8.31 6.03
CA HIS A 69 8.00 -8.41 7.16
C HIS A 69 7.25 -7.09 7.39
N GLU A 70 7.95 -5.96 7.44
CA GLU A 70 7.34 -4.64 7.64
C GLU A 70 6.40 -4.28 6.49
N LEU A 71 6.81 -4.51 5.24
CA LEU A 71 5.96 -4.26 4.07
C LEU A 71 4.61 -5.00 4.20
N VAL A 72 4.65 -6.29 4.58
CA VAL A 72 3.45 -7.14 4.68
C VAL A 72 2.63 -6.86 5.93
N HIS A 73 3.25 -6.90 7.10
CA HIS A 73 2.57 -6.87 8.39
C HIS A 73 2.28 -5.44 8.87
N GLY A 74 3.09 -4.47 8.45
CA GLY A 74 2.85 -3.05 8.68
C GLY A 74 1.81 -2.42 7.73
N ASP A 75 1.27 -3.20 6.78
CA ASP A 75 0.38 -2.72 5.71
C ASP A 75 0.93 -1.46 5.02
N ILE A 76 2.22 -1.48 4.68
CA ILE A 76 2.93 -0.32 4.15
C ILE A 76 2.47 -0.03 2.72
N ASP A 77 2.02 1.21 2.50
CA ASP A 77 1.65 1.71 1.18
C ASP A 77 2.90 2.01 0.34
N PHE A 78 3.86 2.70 0.94
CA PHE A 78 5.09 3.15 0.31
C PHE A 78 6.28 3.08 1.26
N ALA A 79 7.44 2.65 0.76
CA ALA A 79 8.69 2.68 1.50
C ALA A 79 9.80 3.40 0.71
N ASN A 80 10.49 4.34 1.34
CA ASN A 80 11.71 4.96 0.84
C ASN A 80 12.92 4.27 1.46
N ILE A 81 13.65 3.50 0.67
CA ILE A 81 14.87 2.82 1.11
C ILE A 81 16.08 3.52 0.50
N ILE A 82 17.06 3.84 1.33
CA ILE A 82 18.28 4.55 0.95
C ILE A 82 19.46 3.57 0.98
N GLU A 83 20.35 3.66 -0.01
CA GLU A 83 21.53 2.79 -0.14
C GLU A 83 21.25 1.27 -0.26
N MET A 84 20.08 0.86 -0.78
CA MET A 84 19.84 -0.54 -1.15
C MET A 84 20.43 -0.84 -2.53
N SER A 85 21.32 -1.82 -2.63
CA SER A 85 22.11 -2.07 -3.85
C SER A 85 21.79 -3.34 -4.64
N ASP A 86 20.73 -4.07 -4.28
CA ASP A 86 20.33 -5.32 -4.96
C ASP A 86 19.01 -5.22 -5.72
N GLU A 87 18.91 -5.97 -6.82
CA GLU A 87 17.84 -6.01 -7.83
C GLU A 87 16.48 -6.49 -7.29
N HIS A 88 15.88 -5.80 -6.30
CA HIS A 88 14.52 -6.09 -5.78
C HIS A 88 14.25 -7.54 -5.33
N ASP A 89 15.27 -8.40 -5.34
CA ASP A 89 15.19 -9.81 -5.01
C ASP A 89 14.75 -9.96 -3.56
N GLY A 90 13.73 -10.78 -3.36
CA GLY A 90 13.14 -11.01 -2.04
C GLY A 90 12.04 -10.02 -1.66
N LEU A 91 11.73 -9.00 -2.48
CA LEU A 91 10.50 -8.24 -2.28
C LEU A 91 9.28 -9.15 -2.45
N PRO A 92 8.24 -9.04 -1.59
CA PRO A 92 7.05 -9.86 -1.73
C PRO A 92 6.29 -9.52 -3.03
N ALA A 93 5.63 -10.51 -3.64
CA ALA A 93 5.11 -10.43 -5.01
C ALA A 93 4.22 -9.21 -5.36
N ARG A 94 3.52 -8.61 -4.39
CA ARG A 94 2.66 -7.43 -4.61
C ARG A 94 3.37 -6.09 -4.45
N TRP A 95 4.62 -6.05 -3.99
CA TRP A 95 5.42 -4.83 -3.93
C TRP A 95 6.26 -4.68 -5.18
N LYS A 96 6.26 -3.47 -5.71
CA LYS A 96 7.11 -3.06 -6.83
C LYS A 96 8.00 -1.93 -6.37
N ALA A 97 9.10 -1.74 -7.08
CA ALA A 97 10.08 -0.73 -6.73
C ALA A 97 10.45 0.13 -7.94
N LEU A 98 10.83 1.37 -7.64
CA LEU A 98 11.40 2.33 -8.56
C LEU A 98 12.74 2.73 -8.00
N ASP A 99 13.81 2.63 -8.80
CA ASP A 99 15.14 3.04 -8.34
C ASP A 99 15.62 4.31 -9.02
N HIS A 100 16.53 4.98 -8.34
CA HIS A 100 17.40 5.96 -8.94
C HIS A 100 18.77 5.94 -8.26
N GLN A 101 19.80 6.12 -9.07
CA GLN A 101 21.19 6.13 -8.63
C GLN A 101 21.86 7.41 -9.11
N CYS A 102 22.62 8.03 -8.21
CA CYS A 102 23.45 9.19 -8.48
C CYS A 102 24.85 8.91 -7.95
N GLY A 103 25.79 8.62 -8.86
CA GLY A 103 27.11 8.15 -8.44
C GLY A 103 27.02 6.79 -7.77
N ILE A 104 27.44 6.70 -6.51
CA ILE A 104 27.30 5.47 -5.70
C ILE A 104 26.01 5.45 -4.89
N ASP A 105 25.46 6.63 -4.57
CA ASP A 105 24.26 6.76 -3.74
C ASP A 105 23.01 6.27 -4.47
N ARG A 106 22.14 5.58 -3.73
CA ARG A 106 20.91 4.97 -4.26
C ARG A 106 19.69 5.33 -3.43
N THR A 107 18.55 5.44 -4.10
CA THR A 107 17.23 5.48 -3.47
C THR A 107 16.27 4.56 -4.21
N THR A 108 15.50 3.80 -3.44
CA THR A 108 14.50 2.86 -3.92
C THR A 108 13.16 3.22 -3.30
N LEU A 109 12.20 3.59 -4.15
CA LEU A 109 10.81 3.82 -3.76
C LEU A 109 10.00 2.56 -4.03
N ILE A 110 9.65 1.85 -2.96
CA ILE A 110 8.83 0.64 -2.98
C ILE A 110 7.36 1.03 -2.77
N TYR A 111 6.43 0.37 -3.46
CA TYR A 111 5.00 0.61 -3.31
C TYR A 111 4.18 -0.68 -3.39
N ASN A 112 3.07 -0.73 -2.68
CA ASN A 112 2.09 -1.82 -2.76
C ASN A 112 1.28 -1.69 -4.08
N SER A 113 1.61 -2.52 -5.06
CA SER A 113 1.04 -2.46 -6.41
C SER A 113 -0.38 -3.01 -6.53
N ASP A 114 -0.92 -3.67 -5.49
CA ASP A 114 -2.35 -4.02 -5.43
C ASP A 114 -3.21 -2.78 -5.14
N ARG A 115 -2.66 -1.83 -4.38
CA ARG A 115 -3.36 -0.62 -3.91
C ARG A 115 -3.02 0.61 -4.74
N TRP A 116 -1.79 0.72 -5.26
CA TRP A 116 -1.30 1.92 -5.93
C TRP A 116 -0.76 1.63 -7.33
N ASN A 117 -1.28 2.34 -8.31
CA ASN A 117 -0.87 2.25 -9.70
C ASN A 117 -0.05 3.47 -10.11
N VAL A 118 1.02 3.23 -10.87
CA VAL A 118 1.76 4.30 -11.56
C VAL A 118 0.98 4.70 -12.82
N PRO A 119 0.56 5.97 -12.98
CA PRO A 119 -0.12 6.42 -14.19
C PRO A 119 0.77 6.32 -15.43
N VAL A 120 0.19 5.96 -16.58
CA VAL A 120 0.93 5.86 -17.86
C VAL A 120 1.33 7.24 -18.42
N ALA A 121 0.78 8.33 -17.88
CA ALA A 121 1.07 9.69 -18.34
C ALA A 121 2.56 10.03 -18.20
N ALA A 122 3.14 10.63 -19.25
CA ALA A 122 4.57 10.96 -19.33
C ALA A 122 5.06 11.90 -18.22
N ALA A 123 4.16 12.72 -17.64
CA ALA A 123 4.47 13.66 -16.57
C ALA A 123 4.16 13.13 -15.15
N SER A 124 3.89 11.84 -15.00
CA SER A 124 3.54 11.26 -13.70
C SER A 124 4.74 11.09 -12.76
N GLY A 125 5.97 11.22 -13.23
CA GLY A 125 7.16 11.04 -12.40
C GLY A 125 8.38 11.84 -12.86
N SER A 126 9.31 12.05 -11.94
CA SER A 126 10.59 12.72 -12.17
C SER A 126 11.66 12.11 -11.26
N LYS A 127 12.89 11.97 -11.76
CA LYS A 127 14.03 11.44 -11.02
C LYS A 127 15.24 12.34 -11.25
N GLY A 128 16.16 12.38 -10.30
CA GLY A 128 17.40 13.14 -10.47
C GLY A 128 18.30 13.12 -9.24
N CYS A 129 19.34 13.95 -9.29
CA CYS A 129 20.32 14.12 -8.22
C CYS A 129 20.19 15.51 -7.60
N MET A 130 20.09 15.61 -6.28
CA MET A 130 20.12 16.91 -5.58
C MET A 130 21.52 17.53 -5.55
N ALA A 131 22.56 16.70 -5.67
CA ALA A 131 23.94 17.13 -5.82
C ALA A 131 24.57 16.47 -7.06
N ALA A 132 25.70 16.99 -7.54
CA ALA A 132 26.33 16.47 -8.76
C ALA A 132 26.78 15.02 -8.58
N LYS A 133 26.03 14.07 -9.19
CA LYS A 133 26.23 12.62 -9.05
C LYS A 133 26.14 12.14 -7.58
N ASP A 134 25.31 12.79 -6.78
CA ASP A 134 25.10 12.45 -5.37
C ASP A 134 23.64 12.77 -4.97
N ARG A 135 23.12 12.13 -3.93
CA ARG A 135 21.81 12.41 -3.34
C ARG A 135 20.65 12.22 -4.32
N PRO A 136 20.38 10.97 -4.74
CA PRO A 136 19.30 10.66 -5.66
C PRO A 136 17.92 10.93 -5.06
N PHE A 137 16.96 11.20 -5.94
CA PHE A 137 15.54 11.27 -5.60
C PHE A 137 14.65 10.68 -6.70
N ILE A 138 13.44 10.32 -6.30
CA ILE A 138 12.32 9.90 -7.12
C ILE A 138 11.08 10.67 -6.64
N VAL A 139 10.43 11.38 -7.55
CA VAL A 139 9.08 11.94 -7.38
C VAL A 139 8.15 11.14 -8.27
N GLN A 140 7.10 10.55 -7.71
CA GLN A 140 6.17 9.75 -8.50
C GLN A 140 4.74 9.96 -8.03
N GLN A 141 3.84 10.20 -8.98
CA GLN A 141 2.41 10.19 -8.77
C GLN A 141 1.89 8.75 -8.78
N PHE A 142 0.95 8.46 -7.90
CA PHE A 142 0.23 7.20 -7.83
C PHE A 142 -1.27 7.46 -7.81
N SER A 143 -2.02 6.55 -8.40
CA SER A 143 -3.48 6.50 -8.30
C SER A 143 -3.89 5.25 -7.55
N GLU A 144 -4.80 5.40 -6.60
CA GLU A 144 -5.38 4.27 -5.88
C GLU A 144 -6.13 3.36 -6.85
N ALA A 145 -5.98 2.05 -6.69
CA ALA A 145 -6.65 1.07 -7.51
C ALA A 145 -8.17 1.06 -7.23
N PRO A 146 -9.03 0.78 -8.23
CA PRO A 146 -10.48 0.73 -8.04
C PRO A 146 -10.94 -0.20 -6.92
N ALA A 147 -10.27 -1.35 -6.74
CA ALA A 147 -10.56 -2.30 -5.68
C ALA A 147 -10.35 -1.73 -4.26
N TRP A 148 -9.63 -0.61 -4.14
CA TRP A 148 -9.32 0.08 -2.89
C TRP A 148 -10.02 1.44 -2.78
N GLY A 149 -10.97 1.74 -3.67
CA GLY A 149 -11.74 2.98 -3.66
C GLY A 149 -11.52 3.86 -4.88
N GLY A 150 -10.36 3.77 -5.53
CA GLY A 150 -10.08 4.38 -6.84
C GLY A 150 -10.14 5.92 -6.89
N LYS A 151 -10.25 6.59 -5.75
CA LYS A 151 -10.50 8.05 -5.68
C LYS A 151 -9.23 8.84 -5.42
N ARG A 152 -8.25 8.24 -4.75
CA ARG A 152 -7.06 8.95 -4.29
C ARG A 152 -6.00 9.04 -5.38
N LYS A 153 -5.38 10.21 -5.47
CA LYS A 153 -4.12 10.45 -6.17
C LYS A 153 -3.13 11.04 -5.18
N VAL A 154 -1.93 10.52 -5.15
CA VAL A 154 -0.86 10.97 -4.24
C VAL A 154 0.42 11.18 -5.03
N ILE A 155 1.27 12.07 -4.56
CA ILE A 155 2.65 12.19 -5.05
C ILE A 155 3.55 11.77 -3.89
N ILE A 156 4.38 10.77 -4.14
CA ILE A 156 5.33 10.24 -3.18
C ILE A 156 6.74 10.62 -3.61
N VAL A 157 7.54 11.04 -2.64
CA VAL A 157 8.93 11.41 -2.84
C VAL A 157 9.80 10.45 -2.04
N GLY A 158 10.61 9.65 -2.75
CA GLY A 158 11.75 8.93 -2.17
C GLY A 158 13.01 9.74 -2.40
N ALA A 159 13.79 10.03 -1.37
CA ALA A 159 14.98 10.85 -1.51
C ALA A 159 16.05 10.50 -0.49
N HIS A 160 17.31 10.50 -0.95
CA HIS A 160 18.49 10.53 -0.10
C HIS A 160 18.97 11.99 0.01
N TYR A 161 18.65 12.68 1.10
CA TYR A 161 18.90 14.11 1.22
C TYR A 161 20.38 14.47 1.48
N PRO A 162 20.92 15.55 0.88
CA PRO A 162 22.21 16.07 1.27
C PRO A 162 22.19 16.64 2.69
N HIS A 163 23.36 16.70 3.32
CA HIS A 163 23.59 17.40 4.58
C HIS A 163 23.47 18.94 4.47
N THR A 164 23.34 19.48 3.25
CA THR A 164 22.99 20.88 3.01
C THR A 164 21.48 21.09 3.09
N ARG A 165 21.01 22.34 3.07
CA ARG A 165 19.58 22.68 2.97
C ARG A 165 19.11 22.95 1.52
N ASP A 166 19.98 22.77 0.53
CA ASP A 166 19.59 23.01 -0.88
C ASP A 166 18.64 21.90 -1.36
N ARG A 167 17.45 22.31 -1.81
CA ARG A 167 16.39 21.44 -2.31
C ARG A 167 15.82 21.97 -3.63
N LEU A 168 16.52 22.87 -4.33
CA LEU A 168 15.99 23.55 -5.52
C LEU A 168 15.66 22.57 -6.65
N VAL A 169 16.53 21.57 -6.88
CA VAL A 169 16.33 20.54 -7.91
C VAL A 169 15.12 19.68 -7.57
N LEU A 170 15.04 19.15 -6.35
CA LEU A 170 13.91 18.33 -5.90
C LEU A 170 12.59 19.13 -5.94
N THR A 171 12.61 20.39 -5.53
CA THR A 171 11.42 21.26 -5.54
C THR A 171 10.93 21.50 -6.96
N SER A 172 11.85 21.70 -7.90
CA SER A 172 11.52 21.84 -9.33
C SER A 172 10.91 20.55 -9.90
N ALA A 173 11.49 19.40 -9.56
CA ALA A 173 10.95 18.10 -9.95
C ALA A 173 9.55 17.85 -9.38
N LEU A 174 9.34 18.14 -8.09
CA LEU A 174 8.03 18.03 -7.45
C LEU A 174 6.97 18.89 -8.15
N LYS A 175 7.30 20.16 -8.44
CA LYS A 175 6.41 21.06 -9.17
C LYS A 175 6.08 20.55 -10.57
N SER A 176 7.04 19.93 -11.26
CA SER A 176 6.81 19.38 -12.61
C SER A 176 5.80 18.23 -12.64
N VAL A 177 5.74 17.44 -11.57
CA VAL A 177 4.76 16.33 -11.41
C VAL A 177 3.42 16.85 -10.89
N ALA A 178 3.43 17.84 -9.99
CA ALA A 178 2.22 18.38 -9.36
C ALA A 178 1.42 19.37 -10.23
N ALA A 179 1.96 19.80 -11.36
CA ALA A 179 1.30 20.76 -12.27
C ALA A 179 0.22 20.13 -13.17
N PHE A 180 -0.13 18.86 -12.96
CA PHE A 180 -1.11 18.06 -13.72
C PHE A 180 -2.22 17.51 -12.81
#